data_AF-A0A1Y2IRI7-F1
#
_entry.id   AF-A0A1Y2IRI7-F1
#
_cell.length_a   1.000
_cell.length_b   1.000
_cell.length_c   1.000
_cell.angle_alpha   90.00
_cell.angle_beta   90.00
_cell.angle_gamma   90.00
#
_symmetry.space_group_name_H-M   'P 1'
#
loop_
_entity.id
_entity.type
_entity.pdbx_description
1 polymer ?
#
loop_
_entity_poly.entity_id
_entity_poly.type
_entity_poly.pdbx_seq_one_letter_code
_entity_poly.pdbx_strand_id
1 'polypeptide(L)'
;MPTSSNAPFLEKAAYIDAVRILQDTEPLPPVEPQLPALGPPTPPRTTASTTASIDLDSIGEEEARKIVSEEHRALGYRPPDGSLAAQAQAAAARHPAGSLIPPTEKALAEAAEADAVRVAGELGGQPSYKMQHVSVPGNGRLQSAAETLGIDLRGVGKNEANLVMSEEHSELGYRPPAGSLAAEAQSAAVHHPQGEPGVEHPDPITLVEAAREDAQRVAAEREPDTITRKAQKL
;
A
#
# COMPACT_ATOMS: atom_id res chain seq x y z
N MET A 1 21.45 -57.18 -32.96
CA MET A 1 21.92 -55.79 -33.07
C MET A 1 21.02 -55.04 -34.06
N PRO A 2 19.89 -54.45 -33.64
CA PRO A 2 19.13 -53.54 -34.49
C PRO A 2 19.62 -52.10 -34.28
N THR A 3 20.24 -51.53 -35.32
CA THR A 3 20.44 -50.10 -35.49
C THR A 3 19.17 -49.49 -36.08
N SER A 4 18.50 -48.62 -35.33
CA SER A 4 17.43 -47.78 -35.88
C SER A 4 17.40 -46.47 -35.09
N SER A 5 18.26 -45.54 -35.49
CA SER A 5 18.24 -44.16 -35.01
C SER A 5 17.52 -43.34 -36.07
N ASN A 6 16.23 -43.16 -35.89
CA ASN A 6 15.34 -42.46 -36.81
C ASN A 6 14.77 -41.24 -36.10
N ALA A 7 15.51 -40.13 -36.10
CA ALA A 7 15.00 -38.83 -35.68
C ALA A 7 15.77 -37.67 -36.33
N PRO A 8 15.34 -37.20 -37.52
CA PRO A 8 15.67 -35.84 -37.96
C PRO A 8 14.38 -35.08 -38.36
N PHE A 9 13.42 -34.94 -37.44
CA PHE A 9 12.15 -34.25 -37.76
C PHE A 9 11.60 -33.33 -36.66
N LEU A 10 12.39 -32.99 -35.63
CA LEU A 10 11.93 -32.09 -34.55
C LEU A 10 12.42 -30.63 -34.66
N GLU A 11 13.06 -30.23 -35.76
CA GLU A 11 13.59 -28.85 -35.91
C GLU A 11 12.72 -27.93 -36.79
N LYS A 12 11.72 -28.47 -37.50
CA LYS A 12 10.90 -27.68 -38.44
C LYS A 12 9.66 -27.01 -37.84
N ALA A 13 9.20 -27.43 -36.66
CA ALA A 13 8.01 -26.85 -36.04
C ALA A 13 8.28 -25.47 -35.39
N ALA A 14 9.50 -25.20 -34.94
CA ALA A 14 9.86 -23.92 -34.31
C ALA A 14 10.02 -22.76 -35.31
N TYR A 15 10.19 -23.05 -36.60
CA TYR A 15 10.38 -22.01 -37.63
C TYR A 15 9.06 -21.43 -38.16
N ILE A 16 7.95 -22.16 -38.09
CA ILE A 16 6.67 -21.71 -38.65
C ILE A 16 5.99 -20.66 -37.75
N ASP A 17 6.26 -20.67 -36.44
CA ASP A 17 5.66 -19.71 -35.50
C ASP A 17 6.36 -18.33 -35.54
N ALA A 18 7.68 -18.31 -35.78
CA ALA A 18 8.45 -17.06 -35.88
C ALA A 18 8.13 -16.23 -37.14
N VAL A 19 7.66 -16.87 -38.23
CA VAL A 19 7.32 -16.17 -39.48
C VAL A 19 5.98 -15.43 -39.38
N ARG A 20 5.10 -15.82 -38.44
CA ARG A 20 3.79 -15.16 -38.25
C ARG A 20 3.88 -13.80 -37.56
N ILE A 21 4.90 -13.57 -36.75
CA ILE A 21 5.08 -12.31 -35.98
C ILE A 21 5.63 -11.18 -36.88
N LEU A 22 6.14 -11.49 -38.07
CA LEU A 22 6.77 -10.54 -38.99
C LEU A 22 5.86 -10.05 -40.14
N GLN A 23 4.59 -10.47 -40.21
CA GLN A 23 3.68 -10.10 -41.31
C GLN A 23 2.46 -9.25 -40.90
N ASP A 24 2.26 -8.96 -39.61
CA ASP A 24 1.15 -8.11 -39.11
C ASP A 24 1.60 -6.70 -38.66
N THR A 25 2.71 -6.19 -39.21
CA THR A 25 3.03 -4.75 -39.12
C THR A 25 2.55 -4.05 -40.37
N GLU A 26 1.25 -3.75 -40.37
CA GLU A 26 0.64 -2.78 -41.27
C GLU A 26 1.45 -1.47 -41.25
N PRO A 27 1.84 -0.92 -42.42
CA PRO A 27 2.50 0.38 -42.47
C PRO A 27 1.53 1.45 -41.95
N LEU A 28 1.96 2.19 -40.91
CA LEU A 28 1.21 3.33 -40.40
C LEU A 28 0.88 4.28 -41.56
N PRO A 29 -0.39 4.70 -41.74
CA PRO A 29 -0.72 5.69 -42.74
C PRO A 29 0.01 7.00 -42.42
N PRO A 30 0.37 7.80 -43.44
CA PRO A 30 1.00 9.09 -43.22
C PRO A 30 0.09 9.96 -42.36
N VAL A 31 0.63 10.45 -41.25
CA VAL A 31 -0.05 11.42 -40.38
C VAL A 31 -0.18 12.72 -41.17
N GLU A 32 -1.32 12.92 -41.81
CA GLU A 32 -1.74 14.22 -42.31
C GLU A 32 -1.83 15.20 -41.13
N PRO A 33 -1.29 16.42 -41.25
CA PRO A 33 -1.53 17.47 -40.27
C PRO A 33 -2.98 17.94 -40.37
N GLN A 34 -3.87 17.28 -39.61
CA GLN A 34 -5.26 17.71 -39.48
C GLN A 34 -5.32 19.03 -38.72
N LEU A 35 -5.79 20.05 -39.44
CA LEU A 35 -6.24 21.34 -38.93
C LEU A 35 -7.22 21.15 -37.76
N PRO A 36 -7.20 22.01 -36.73
CA PRO A 36 -8.08 21.87 -35.57
C PRO A 36 -9.53 22.16 -35.95
N ALA A 37 -10.36 21.11 -35.94
CA ALA A 37 -11.81 21.24 -36.00
C ALA A 37 -12.33 21.86 -34.69
N LEU A 38 -13.06 22.97 -34.82
CA LEU A 38 -13.80 23.62 -33.74
C LEU A 38 -14.82 22.65 -33.11
N GLY A 39 -14.55 22.22 -31.88
CA GLY A 39 -15.57 21.74 -30.94
C GLY A 39 -16.13 22.91 -30.09
N PRO A 40 -17.37 22.82 -29.59
CA PRO A 40 -17.98 23.88 -28.78
C PRO A 40 -17.22 24.11 -27.46
N PRO A 41 -17.27 25.34 -26.90
CA PRO A 41 -16.43 25.73 -25.77
C PRO A 41 -16.79 24.90 -24.52
N THR A 42 -15.87 24.04 -24.12
CA THR A 42 -15.86 23.52 -22.75
C THR A 42 -15.60 24.70 -21.80
N PRO A 43 -16.28 24.76 -20.64
CA PRO A 43 -16.12 25.85 -19.70
C PRO A 43 -14.64 25.96 -19.27
N PRO A 44 -14.17 27.18 -18.92
CA PRO A 44 -12.76 27.39 -18.58
C PRO A 44 -12.36 26.39 -17.51
N ARG A 45 -11.33 25.60 -17.84
CA ARG A 45 -10.66 24.70 -16.92
C ARG A 45 -10.26 25.56 -15.73
N THR A 46 -10.94 25.35 -14.61
CA THR A 46 -10.75 26.09 -13.39
C THR A 46 -9.27 26.09 -13.06
N THR A 47 -8.72 27.30 -13.03
CA THR A 47 -7.43 27.65 -12.47
C THR A 47 -7.35 27.10 -11.04
N ALA A 48 -6.68 25.98 -10.87
CA ALA A 48 -6.19 25.53 -9.56
C ALA A 48 -4.66 25.58 -9.58
N SER A 49 -4.15 26.81 -9.78
CA SER A 49 -2.87 27.17 -9.21
C SER A 49 -3.11 27.32 -7.71
N THR A 50 -2.42 26.48 -6.91
CA THR A 50 -2.00 26.69 -5.51
C THR A 50 -2.12 25.38 -4.72
N THR A 51 -1.12 24.50 -4.83
CA THR A 51 -0.59 23.69 -3.71
C THR A 51 0.79 23.20 -4.12
N ALA A 52 1.82 23.75 -3.46
CA ALA A 52 3.25 23.59 -3.74
C ALA A 52 3.69 24.08 -5.14
N SER A 53 4.23 25.29 -5.19
CA SER A 53 4.80 25.93 -6.39
C SER A 53 6.08 25.22 -6.86
N ILE A 54 5.93 24.01 -7.37
CA ILE A 54 6.94 23.33 -8.17
C ILE A 54 6.83 23.87 -9.59
N ASP A 55 7.94 24.38 -10.09
CA ASP A 55 8.07 24.75 -11.49
C ASP A 55 8.11 23.47 -12.35
N LEU A 56 6.99 23.15 -12.99
CA LEU A 56 6.84 21.95 -13.82
C LEU A 56 7.80 21.98 -15.03
N ASP A 57 8.17 23.17 -15.51
CA ASP A 57 9.11 23.31 -16.62
C ASP A 57 10.55 22.92 -16.23
N SER A 58 10.81 22.81 -14.92
CA SER A 58 12.10 22.39 -14.36
C SER A 58 12.18 20.89 -14.05
N ILE A 59 11.10 20.14 -14.26
CA ILE A 59 10.99 18.71 -13.92
C ILE A 59 11.51 17.83 -15.07
N GLY A 60 12.49 16.98 -14.75
CA GLY A 60 12.98 15.93 -15.65
C GLY A 60 12.29 14.59 -15.42
N GLU A 61 12.76 13.56 -16.14
CA GLU A 61 12.20 12.21 -16.04
C GLU A 61 12.36 11.59 -14.65
N GLU A 62 13.47 11.85 -13.96
CA GLU A 62 13.74 11.31 -12.63
C GLU A 62 12.80 11.91 -11.57
N GLU A 63 12.62 13.22 -11.59
CA GLU A 63 11.73 13.94 -10.68
C GLU A 63 10.27 13.57 -10.95
N ALA A 64 9.86 13.45 -12.21
CA ALA A 64 8.51 13.02 -12.56
C ALA A 64 8.21 11.60 -12.06
N ARG A 65 9.15 10.66 -12.23
CA ARG A 65 9.01 9.29 -11.68
C ARG A 65 8.91 9.31 -10.16
N LYS A 66 9.65 10.19 -9.49
CA LYS A 66 9.59 10.34 -8.03
C LYS A 66 8.25 10.89 -7.56
N ILE A 67 7.74 11.95 -8.19
CA ILE A 67 6.40 12.50 -7.90
C ILE A 67 5.32 11.41 -8.10
N VAL A 68 5.38 10.66 -9.19
CA VAL A 68 4.44 9.55 -9.46
C VAL A 68 4.50 8.49 -8.37
N SER A 69 5.69 8.11 -7.95
CA SER A 69 5.87 7.12 -6.88
C SER A 69 5.30 7.62 -5.55
N GLU A 70 5.57 8.87 -5.18
CA GLU A 70 5.07 9.44 -3.92
C GLU A 70 3.55 9.65 -3.95
N GLU A 71 2.98 10.15 -5.04
CA GLU A 71 1.51 10.25 -5.18
C GLU A 71 0.85 8.87 -5.18
N HIS A 72 1.38 7.90 -5.92
CA HIS A 72 0.85 6.53 -5.89
C HIS A 72 0.92 5.96 -4.47
N ARG A 73 2.01 6.21 -3.75
CA ARG A 73 2.19 5.76 -2.37
C ARG A 73 1.20 6.43 -1.42
N ALA A 74 0.92 7.72 -1.61
CA ALA A 74 -0.01 8.48 -0.80
C ALA A 74 -1.48 8.12 -1.09
N LEU A 75 -1.83 7.90 -2.36
CA LEU A 75 -3.18 7.53 -2.80
C LEU A 75 -3.49 6.05 -2.57
N GLY A 76 -2.49 5.18 -2.72
CA GLY A 76 -2.63 3.72 -2.73
C GLY A 76 -3.05 3.12 -4.07
N TYR A 77 -3.20 3.95 -5.09
CA TYR A 77 -3.57 3.57 -6.45
C TYR A 77 -2.88 4.47 -7.46
N ARG A 78 -3.00 4.14 -8.76
CA ARG A 78 -2.41 4.93 -9.84
C ARG A 78 -2.95 6.37 -9.82
N PRO A 79 -2.08 7.39 -9.78
CA PRO A 79 -2.52 8.78 -9.83
C PRO A 79 -3.44 9.02 -11.04
N PRO A 80 -4.58 9.70 -10.85
CA PRO A 80 -5.53 9.95 -11.93
C PRO A 80 -5.00 11.03 -12.89
N ASP A 81 -5.62 11.09 -14.07
CA ASP A 81 -5.32 12.14 -15.04
C ASP A 81 -5.63 13.53 -14.44
N GLY A 82 -4.71 14.47 -14.63
CA GLY A 82 -4.82 15.83 -14.08
C GLY A 82 -4.21 16.02 -12.69
N SER A 83 -3.72 14.96 -12.05
CA SER A 83 -2.89 15.07 -10.85
C SER A 83 -1.52 15.70 -11.15
N LEU A 84 -0.81 16.13 -10.11
CA LEU A 84 0.54 16.70 -10.22
C LEU A 84 1.51 15.68 -10.86
N ALA A 85 1.40 14.38 -10.54
CA ALA A 85 2.16 13.32 -11.18
C ALA A 85 1.91 13.24 -12.70
N ALA A 86 0.65 13.33 -13.12
CA ALA A 86 0.32 13.33 -14.55
C ALA A 86 0.89 14.57 -15.26
N GLN A 87 0.85 15.73 -14.60
CA GLN A 87 1.41 16.98 -15.11
C GLN A 87 2.95 16.92 -15.18
N ALA A 88 3.60 16.37 -14.17
CA ALA A 88 5.04 16.17 -14.11
C ALA A 88 5.53 15.22 -15.22
N GLN A 89 4.81 14.12 -15.46
CA GLN A 89 5.12 13.21 -16.58
C GLN A 89 4.97 13.89 -17.95
N ALA A 90 3.93 14.72 -18.12
CA ALA A 90 3.74 15.48 -19.34
C ALA A 90 4.85 16.52 -19.57
N ALA A 91 5.34 17.16 -18.50
CA ALA A 91 6.46 18.08 -18.56
C ALA A 91 7.78 17.35 -18.87
N ALA A 92 8.07 16.24 -18.20
CA ALA A 92 9.24 15.41 -18.46
C ALA A 92 9.27 14.85 -19.89
N ALA A 93 8.12 14.53 -20.47
CA ALA A 93 8.05 14.12 -21.89
C ALA A 93 8.50 15.23 -22.85
N ARG A 94 8.38 16.51 -22.45
CA ARG A 94 8.84 17.68 -23.22
C ARG A 94 10.29 18.03 -22.91
N HIS A 95 10.74 17.79 -21.67
CA HIS A 95 12.07 18.13 -21.18
C HIS A 95 12.66 16.96 -20.36
N PRO A 96 13.10 15.86 -20.99
CA PRO A 96 13.51 14.65 -20.26
C PRO A 96 14.74 14.87 -19.37
N ALA A 97 15.61 15.82 -19.74
CA ALA A 97 16.81 16.17 -18.99
C ALA A 97 16.55 17.09 -17.78
N GLY A 98 15.34 17.65 -17.63
CA GLY A 98 15.01 18.60 -16.56
C GLY A 98 15.80 19.92 -16.63
N SER A 99 15.67 20.73 -15.58
CA SER A 99 16.47 21.95 -15.39
C SER A 99 17.82 21.67 -14.73
N LEU A 100 18.79 22.56 -14.94
CA LEU A 100 20.11 22.49 -14.29
C LEU A 100 20.03 22.62 -12.76
N ILE A 101 18.91 23.13 -12.24
CA ILE A 101 18.64 23.24 -10.81
C ILE A 101 17.37 22.42 -10.54
N PRO A 102 17.50 21.12 -10.25
CA PRO A 102 16.34 20.30 -9.96
C PRO A 102 15.74 20.69 -8.61
N PRO A 103 14.41 20.63 -8.48
CA PRO A 103 13.75 20.81 -7.19
C PRO A 103 14.22 19.76 -6.19
N THR A 104 14.40 20.19 -4.94
CA THR A 104 14.86 19.27 -3.88
C THR A 104 13.86 18.14 -3.68
N GLU A 105 14.36 16.95 -3.36
CA GLU A 105 13.52 15.75 -3.17
C GLU A 105 12.41 15.93 -2.13
N LYS A 106 12.71 16.67 -1.05
CA LYS A 106 11.74 16.98 0.00
C LYS A 106 10.58 17.82 -0.54
N ALA A 107 10.87 18.78 -1.40
CA ALA A 107 9.85 19.63 -2.03
C ALA A 107 8.95 18.82 -2.98
N LEU A 108 9.54 17.86 -3.72
CA LEU A 108 8.79 16.95 -4.59
C LEU A 108 7.84 16.06 -3.79
N ALA A 109 8.31 15.50 -2.68
CA ALA A 109 7.49 14.67 -1.80
C ALA A 109 6.34 15.47 -1.17
N GLU A 110 6.64 16.66 -0.62
CA GLU A 110 5.62 17.53 -0.01
C GLU A 110 4.53 17.95 -1.02
N ALA A 111 4.92 18.26 -2.27
CA ALA A 111 3.97 18.61 -3.32
C ALA A 111 3.12 17.41 -3.77
N ALA A 112 3.74 16.24 -3.93
CA ALA A 112 3.05 14.99 -4.26
C ALA A 112 2.03 14.60 -3.18
N GLU A 113 2.40 14.73 -1.90
CA GLU A 113 1.49 14.49 -0.78
C GLU A 113 0.33 15.48 -0.76
N ALA A 114 0.60 16.78 -0.95
CA ALA A 114 -0.44 17.79 -0.98
C ALA A 114 -1.43 17.56 -2.12
N ASP A 115 -0.94 17.18 -3.31
CA ASP A 115 -1.81 16.86 -4.45
C ASP A 115 -2.60 15.57 -4.22
N ALA A 116 -1.98 14.54 -3.64
CA ALA A 116 -2.67 13.30 -3.29
C ALA A 116 -3.84 13.55 -2.32
N VAL A 117 -3.67 14.41 -1.32
CA VAL A 117 -4.74 14.80 -0.40
C VAL A 117 -5.89 15.49 -1.15
N ARG A 118 -5.57 16.41 -2.06
CA ARG A 118 -6.55 17.09 -2.90
C ARG A 118 -7.32 16.11 -3.79
N VAL A 119 -6.61 15.26 -4.52
CA VAL A 119 -7.16 14.25 -5.44
C VAL A 119 -8.04 13.24 -4.70
N ALA A 120 -7.60 12.78 -3.53
CA ALA A 120 -8.38 11.88 -2.71
C ALA A 120 -9.70 12.55 -2.26
N GLY A 121 -9.63 13.80 -1.81
CA GLY A 121 -10.80 14.61 -1.47
C GLY A 121 -11.80 14.80 -2.63
N GLU A 122 -11.31 14.97 -3.85
CA GLU A 122 -12.15 15.08 -5.07
C GLU A 122 -12.82 13.76 -5.46
N LEU A 123 -12.13 12.63 -5.26
CA LEU A 123 -12.65 11.30 -5.59
C LEU A 123 -13.47 10.65 -4.46
N GLY A 124 -13.65 11.35 -3.32
CA GLY A 124 -14.33 10.81 -2.14
C GLY A 124 -13.56 9.66 -1.46
N GLY A 125 -12.30 9.43 -1.84
CA GLY A 125 -11.39 8.47 -1.23
C GLY A 125 -10.56 9.13 -0.13
N GLN A 126 -10.26 8.41 0.94
CA GLN A 126 -9.21 8.86 1.87
C GLN A 126 -7.85 8.48 1.28
N PRO A 127 -6.83 9.36 1.27
CA PRO A 127 -5.49 8.98 0.82
C PRO A 127 -4.95 7.90 1.75
N SER A 128 -4.65 6.71 1.21
CA SER A 128 -4.19 5.57 2.00
C SER A 128 -2.69 5.70 2.31
N TYR A 129 -2.32 6.63 3.18
CA TYR A 129 -0.96 6.68 3.68
C TYR A 129 -0.69 5.44 4.54
N LYS A 130 0.28 4.61 4.14
CA LYS A 130 0.96 3.71 5.09
C LYS A 130 1.79 4.58 6.02
N MET A 131 1.17 4.95 7.14
CA MET A 131 1.73 5.78 8.20
C MET A 131 3.05 5.18 8.70
N GLN A 132 4.17 5.87 8.43
CA GLN A 132 5.26 5.87 9.39
C GLN A 132 4.69 6.50 10.67
N HIS A 133 4.87 5.80 11.79
CA HIS A 133 4.25 6.12 13.08
C HIS A 133 4.68 7.50 13.58
N VAL A 134 3.92 8.53 13.21
CA VAL A 134 3.88 9.79 13.95
C VAL A 134 2.71 9.68 14.91
N SER A 135 3.03 9.56 16.20
CA SER A 135 2.08 9.51 17.30
C SER A 135 1.27 10.81 17.35
N VAL A 136 0.05 10.78 16.81
CA VAL A 136 -0.99 11.79 17.05
C VAL A 136 -2.15 11.08 17.76
N PRO A 137 -2.67 11.63 18.87
CA PRO A 137 -3.74 11.00 19.65
C PRO A 137 -5.07 11.11 18.90
N GLY A 138 -5.37 10.09 18.09
CA GLY A 138 -6.65 9.90 17.42
C GLY A 138 -7.64 9.16 18.32
N ASN A 139 -8.66 9.88 18.77
CA ASN A 139 -9.74 9.45 19.68
C ASN A 139 -10.72 8.45 19.03
N GLY A 140 -10.21 7.38 18.42
CA GLY A 140 -11.02 6.36 17.73
C GLY A 140 -10.24 5.12 17.26
N ARG A 141 -8.94 5.01 17.58
CA ARG A 141 -8.28 3.71 17.54
C ARG A 141 -8.90 2.90 18.67
N LEU A 142 -9.54 1.76 18.38
CA LEU A 142 -9.78 0.77 19.42
C LEU A 142 -8.42 0.57 20.09
N GLN A 143 -8.32 0.97 21.36
CA GLN A 143 -7.08 0.84 22.12
C GLN A 143 -6.63 -0.59 21.95
N SER A 144 -5.37 -0.77 21.57
CA SER A 144 -4.86 -2.12 21.34
C SER A 144 -4.98 -2.91 22.65
N ALA A 145 -5.17 -4.22 22.56
CA ALA A 145 -5.28 -5.06 23.76
C ALA A 145 -4.02 -4.90 24.63
N ALA A 146 -2.85 -4.84 24.01
CA ALA A 146 -1.59 -4.57 24.69
C ALA A 146 -1.52 -3.17 25.32
N GLU A 147 -2.01 -2.14 24.63
CA GLU A 147 -2.05 -0.77 25.16
C GLU A 147 -2.97 -0.64 26.37
N THR A 148 -4.10 -1.34 26.35
CA THR A 148 -5.06 -1.39 27.48
C THR A 148 -4.43 -2.03 28.71
N LEU A 149 -3.56 -3.02 28.51
CA LEU A 149 -2.89 -3.78 29.57
C LEU A 149 -1.49 -3.23 29.91
N GLY A 150 -1.06 -2.14 29.26
CA GLY A 150 0.25 -1.53 29.47
C GLY A 150 1.43 -2.40 29.05
N ILE A 151 1.24 -3.35 28.14
CA ILE A 151 2.28 -4.26 27.65
C ILE A 151 3.02 -3.64 26.47
N ASP A 152 4.34 -3.53 26.57
CA ASP A 152 5.20 -3.08 25.47
C ASP A 152 5.49 -4.24 24.50
N LEU A 153 4.81 -4.24 23.35
CA LEU A 153 4.95 -5.26 22.31
C LEU A 153 6.32 -5.25 21.61
N ARG A 154 7.13 -4.19 21.75
CA ARG A 154 8.45 -4.12 21.09
C ARG A 154 9.42 -5.16 21.64
N GLY A 155 9.32 -5.48 22.93
CA GLY A 155 10.12 -6.53 23.56
C GLY A 155 9.57 -7.94 23.36
N VAL A 156 8.39 -8.09 22.73
CA VAL A 156 7.73 -9.39 22.56
C VAL A 156 8.33 -10.12 21.35
N GLY A 157 9.08 -11.18 21.64
CA GLY A 157 9.58 -12.11 20.65
C GLY A 157 8.61 -13.26 20.38
N LYS A 158 9.06 -14.23 19.57
CA LYS A 158 8.27 -15.40 19.20
C LYS A 158 7.90 -16.29 20.39
N ASN A 159 8.76 -16.36 21.41
CA ASN A 159 8.51 -17.22 22.57
C ASN A 159 7.41 -16.63 23.45
N GLU A 160 7.48 -15.34 23.71
CA GLU A 160 6.52 -14.55 24.46
C GLU A 160 5.17 -14.54 23.75
N ALA A 161 5.16 -14.32 22.43
CA ALA A 161 3.94 -14.36 21.64
C ALA A 161 3.26 -15.74 21.66
N ASN A 162 4.04 -16.83 21.68
CA ASN A 162 3.48 -18.18 21.78
C ASN A 162 2.95 -18.48 23.18
N LEU A 163 3.59 -17.95 24.22
CA LEU A 163 3.13 -18.05 25.60
C LEU A 163 1.76 -17.38 25.76
N VAL A 164 1.64 -16.11 25.34
CA VAL A 164 0.38 -15.34 25.37
C VAL A 164 -0.71 -16.06 24.58
N MET A 165 -0.40 -16.53 23.38
CA MET A 165 -1.36 -17.24 22.52
C MET A 165 -1.83 -18.55 23.14
N SER A 166 -0.93 -19.33 23.75
CA SER A 166 -1.27 -20.58 24.42
C SER A 166 -2.16 -20.32 25.65
N GLU A 167 -1.86 -19.29 26.43
CA GLU A 167 -2.62 -18.94 27.63
C GLU A 167 -4.03 -18.44 27.27
N GLU A 168 -4.15 -17.47 26.36
CA GLU A 168 -5.46 -16.99 25.89
C GLU A 168 -6.28 -18.11 25.26
N HIS A 169 -5.67 -18.99 24.45
CA HIS A 169 -6.37 -20.14 23.89
C HIS A 169 -6.87 -21.10 24.96
N SER A 170 -6.08 -21.34 26.02
CA SER A 170 -6.45 -22.21 27.13
C SER A 170 -7.64 -21.63 27.91
N GLU A 171 -7.66 -20.33 28.16
CA GLU A 171 -8.75 -19.64 28.88
C GLU A 171 -10.02 -19.52 28.03
N LEU A 172 -9.89 -19.16 26.75
CA LEU A 172 -11.03 -19.02 25.84
C LEU A 172 -11.61 -20.38 25.41
N GLY A 173 -10.78 -21.41 25.32
CA GLY A 173 -11.12 -22.73 24.76
C GLY A 173 -11.24 -22.74 23.22
N TYR A 174 -10.82 -21.65 22.56
CA TYR A 174 -10.78 -21.53 21.11
C TYR A 174 -9.67 -20.56 20.70
N ARG A 175 -9.37 -20.51 19.39
CA ARG A 175 -8.33 -19.64 18.84
C ARG A 175 -8.63 -18.16 19.14
N PRO A 176 -7.71 -17.42 19.76
CA PRO A 176 -7.92 -16.01 20.04
C PRO A 176 -8.29 -15.22 18.78
N PRO A 177 -9.28 -14.31 18.87
CA PRO A 177 -9.74 -13.52 17.72
C PRO A 177 -8.72 -12.45 17.32
N ALA A 178 -8.95 -11.82 16.17
CA ALA A 178 -8.19 -10.63 15.79
C ALA A 178 -8.48 -9.48 16.77
N GLY A 179 -7.46 -8.71 17.14
CA GLY A 179 -7.57 -7.64 18.15
C GLY A 179 -7.48 -8.12 19.60
N SER A 180 -7.14 -9.41 19.83
CA SER A 180 -6.71 -9.89 21.14
C SER A 180 -5.21 -9.64 21.35
N LEU A 181 -4.75 -9.68 22.60
CA LEU A 181 -3.35 -9.49 22.96
C LEU A 181 -2.47 -10.53 22.27
N ALA A 182 -2.91 -11.79 22.18
CA ALA A 182 -2.22 -12.85 21.45
C ALA A 182 -2.06 -12.54 19.96
N ALA A 183 -3.10 -12.01 19.32
CA ALA A 183 -3.03 -11.64 17.90
C ALA A 183 -2.04 -10.50 17.66
N GLU A 184 -2.03 -9.50 18.55
CA GLU A 184 -1.08 -8.38 18.51
C GLU A 184 0.36 -8.83 18.77
N ALA A 185 0.58 -9.68 19.78
CA ALA A 185 1.88 -10.25 20.11
C ALA A 185 2.47 -11.08 18.95
N GLN A 186 1.64 -11.90 18.30
CA GLN A 186 2.06 -12.67 17.12
C GLN A 186 2.41 -11.75 15.95
N SER A 187 1.64 -10.66 15.74
CA SER A 187 1.96 -9.67 14.72
C SER A 187 3.30 -8.98 14.98
N ALA A 188 3.60 -8.62 16.24
CA ALA A 188 4.88 -8.03 16.61
C ALA A 188 6.05 -9.01 16.37
N ALA A 189 5.89 -10.27 16.79
CA ALA A 189 6.90 -11.31 16.64
C ALA A 189 7.21 -11.68 15.17
N VAL A 190 6.30 -11.44 14.22
CA VAL A 190 6.58 -11.62 12.79
C VAL A 190 7.66 -10.65 12.30
N HIS A 191 7.65 -9.42 12.81
CA HIS A 191 8.62 -8.39 12.46
C HIS A 191 9.90 -8.49 13.31
N HIS A 192 9.76 -8.88 14.58
CA HIS A 192 10.84 -8.98 15.54
C HIS A 192 10.81 -10.35 16.24
N PRO A 193 11.31 -11.42 15.59
CA PRO A 193 11.19 -12.78 16.14
C PRO A 193 11.94 -12.98 17.46
N GLN A 194 12.94 -12.16 17.76
CA GLN A 194 13.68 -12.13 19.02
C GLN A 194 13.34 -10.90 19.88
N GLY A 195 12.28 -10.14 19.58
CA GLY A 195 12.06 -8.82 20.16
C GLY A 195 12.96 -7.75 19.53
N GLU A 196 12.64 -6.48 19.73
CA GLU A 196 13.45 -5.37 19.26
C GLU A 196 14.79 -5.31 20.00
N PRO A 197 15.91 -5.13 19.27
CA PRO A 197 17.22 -5.06 19.89
C PRO A 197 17.33 -3.83 20.80
N GLY A 198 17.68 -4.05 22.07
CA GLY A 198 17.81 -2.99 23.07
C GLY A 198 16.52 -2.66 23.83
N VAL A 199 15.42 -3.38 23.55
CA VAL A 199 14.21 -3.36 24.36
C VAL A 199 14.23 -4.55 25.31
N GLU A 200 13.85 -4.33 26.57
CA GLU A 200 13.76 -5.40 27.57
C GLU A 200 12.56 -6.30 27.27
N HIS A 201 12.76 -7.62 27.37
CA HIS A 201 11.67 -8.58 27.20
C HIS A 201 10.70 -8.48 28.38
N PRO A 202 9.38 -8.42 28.13
CA PRO A 202 8.39 -8.41 29.20
C PRO A 202 8.47 -9.70 30.03
N ASP A 203 8.28 -9.57 31.35
CA ASP A 203 8.35 -10.69 32.28
C ASP A 203 7.26 -11.73 31.91
N PRO A 204 7.61 -13.02 31.75
CA PRO A 204 6.64 -14.07 31.42
C PRO A 204 5.46 -14.14 32.39
N ILE A 205 5.64 -13.80 33.67
CA ILE A 205 4.53 -13.79 34.65
C ILE A 205 3.51 -12.71 34.29
N THR A 206 4.00 -11.51 33.96
CA THR A 206 3.14 -10.37 33.59
C THR A 206 2.39 -10.61 32.28
N LEU A 207 3.03 -11.30 31.33
CA LEU A 207 2.40 -11.68 30.06
C LEU A 207 1.26 -12.68 30.25
N VAL A 208 1.44 -13.66 31.14
CA VAL A 208 0.40 -14.66 31.46
C VAL A 208 -0.80 -13.98 32.13
N GLU A 209 -0.56 -13.07 33.06
CA GLU A 209 -1.65 -12.30 33.70
C GLU A 209 -2.41 -11.45 32.69
N ALA A 210 -1.68 -10.71 31.83
CA ALA A 210 -2.27 -9.90 30.76
C ALA A 210 -3.07 -10.75 29.77
N ALA A 211 -2.58 -11.93 29.39
CA ALA A 211 -3.27 -12.86 28.51
C ALA A 211 -4.61 -13.34 29.11
N ARG A 212 -4.64 -13.62 30.42
CA ARG A 212 -5.88 -14.00 31.11
C ARG A 212 -6.88 -12.86 31.18
N GLU A 213 -6.41 -11.65 31.46
CA GLU A 213 -7.28 -10.45 31.50
C GLU A 213 -7.87 -10.17 30.11
N ASP A 214 -7.07 -10.26 29.05
CA ASP A 214 -7.56 -10.09 27.69
C ASP A 214 -8.57 -11.17 27.28
N ALA A 215 -8.31 -12.43 27.64
CA ALA A 215 -9.26 -13.52 27.43
C ALA A 215 -10.62 -13.24 28.09
N GLN A 216 -10.62 -12.71 29.32
CA GLN A 216 -11.86 -12.33 30.01
C GLN A 216 -12.57 -11.19 29.31
N ARG A 217 -11.84 -10.16 28.85
CA ARG A 217 -12.39 -9.06 28.06
C ARG A 217 -13.04 -9.57 26.78
N VAL A 218 -12.34 -10.40 26.01
CA VAL A 218 -12.83 -11.01 24.77
C VAL A 218 -14.06 -11.88 25.02
N ALA A 219 -14.08 -12.66 26.10
CA ALA A 219 -15.24 -13.44 26.49
C ALA A 219 -16.45 -12.53 26.79
N ALA A 220 -16.25 -11.45 27.53
CA ALA A 220 -17.28 -10.47 27.87
C ALA A 220 -17.83 -9.73 26.63
N GLU A 221 -16.97 -9.38 25.68
CA GLU A 221 -17.37 -8.71 24.42
C GLU A 221 -18.17 -9.63 23.48
N ARG A 222 -18.04 -10.95 23.61
CA ARG A 222 -18.75 -11.91 22.75
C ARG A 222 -20.18 -12.21 23.22
N GLU A 223 -20.47 -12.07 24.50
CA GLU A 223 -21.83 -12.21 25.06
C GLU A 223 -22.88 -11.30 24.40
N PRO A 224 -22.66 -9.98 24.17
CA PRO A 224 -23.66 -9.10 23.55
C PRO A 224 -23.90 -9.37 22.05
N ASP A 225 -22.92 -9.92 21.34
CA ASP A 225 -23.00 -10.15 19.89
C ASP A 225 -23.93 -11.34 19.54
N THR A 226 -24.08 -12.29 20.47
CA THR A 226 -25.01 -13.43 20.33
C THR A 226 -26.47 -13.03 20.54
N ILE A 227 -26.75 -12.04 21.39
CA ILE A 227 -28.10 -11.55 21.67
C ILE A 227 -28.61 -10.71 20.49
N THR A 228 -27.74 -9.89 19.90
CA THR A 228 -28.11 -8.98 18.81
C THR A 228 -28.35 -9.71 17.47
N ARG A 229 -27.58 -10.77 17.16
CA ARG A 229 -27.80 -11.58 15.93
C ARG A 229 -29.06 -12.44 15.97
N LYS A 230 -29.58 -12.79 17.15
CA LYS A 230 -30.86 -13.52 17.26
C LYS A 230 -32.09 -12.63 17.02
N ALA A 231 -31.97 -11.31 17.22
CA ALA A 231 -33.08 -10.37 17.02
C ALA A 231 -33.32 -9.98 15.55
N GLN A 232 -32.36 -10.21 14.64
CA GLN A 232 -32.52 -9.91 13.21
C GLN A 232 -33.00 -11.10 12.36
N LYS A 233 -33.34 -12.23 12.99
CA LYS A 233 -33.78 -13.44 12.28
C LYS A 233 -35.21 -13.87 12.65
N LEU A 234 -36.06 -12.92 13.00
CA LEU A 234 -37.51 -13.09 13.17
C LEU A 234 -38.25 -12.11 12.27
#